data_AF-A0A1J5JL32-F1
#
_entry.id   AF-A0A1J5JL32-F1
#
_cell.length_a   1.000
_cell.length_b   1.000
_cell.length_c   1.000
_cell.angle_alpha   90.00
_cell.angle_beta   90.00
_cell.angle_gamma   90.00
#
_symmetry.space_group_name_H-M   'P 1'
#
loop_
_entity.id
_entity.type
_entity.pdbx_description
1 polymer ?
#
loop_
_entity_poly.entity_id
_entity_poly.type
_entity_poly.pdbx_seq_one_letter_code
_entity_poly.pdbx_strand_id
1 'polypeptide(L)'
;MMFRHRTRPPKGYQGQIEAMAIELGVDLNAAIAASALTEAAIERMISHCAVCTEHQTCSGFLKAQHGLIEAPPPYCVDRKSMLFLHDQVTAARAAGPPAAPKDAPKAAVG
;
A
#
# COMPACT_ATOMS: atom_id res chain seq x y z
N MET A 1 3.97 10.81 -0.73
CA MET A 1 4.79 10.42 0.44
C MET A 1 5.57 9.17 0.07
N MET A 2 6.90 9.15 0.27
CA MET A 2 7.72 7.97 -0.05
C MET A 2 7.83 7.08 1.19
N PHE A 3 7.56 5.78 1.04
CA PHE A 3 7.86 4.80 2.06
C PHE A 3 9.36 4.84 2.38
N ARG A 4 9.70 5.00 3.66
CA ARG A 4 11.09 5.05 4.11
C ARG A 4 11.55 3.65 4.48
N HIS A 5 12.23 2.98 3.55
CA HIS A 5 12.91 1.72 3.86
C HIS A 5 13.92 1.94 4.99
N ARG A 6 13.82 1.18 6.07
CA ARG A 6 14.87 1.12 7.11
C ARG A 6 16.13 0.41 6.61
N THR A 7 15.98 -0.44 5.61
CA THR A 7 17.05 -1.25 5.02
C THR A 7 17.27 -0.88 3.56
N ARG A 8 18.49 -1.10 3.06
CA ARG A 8 18.78 -0.86 1.63
C ARG A 8 17.94 -1.85 0.80
N PRO A 9 17.21 -1.39 -0.23
CA PRO A 9 16.42 -2.30 -1.06
C PRO A 9 17.33 -3.37 -1.71
N PRO A 10 16.83 -4.62 -1.84
CA PRO A 10 17.57 -5.71 -2.46
C PRO A 10 17.92 -5.40 -3.92
N LYS A 11 19.05 -5.96 -4.39
CA LYS A 11 19.48 -5.81 -5.79
C LYS A 11 18.39 -6.34 -6.73
N GLY A 12 18.05 -5.58 -7.77
CA GLY A 12 17.01 -5.94 -8.74
C GLY A 12 15.64 -5.33 -8.43
N TYR A 13 15.43 -4.82 -7.21
CA TYR A 13 14.22 -4.07 -6.88
C TYR A 13 14.24 -2.66 -7.47
N GLN A 14 13.16 -2.23 -8.12
CA GLN A 14 13.07 -0.92 -8.78
C GLN A 14 11.87 -0.09 -8.32
N GLY A 15 11.26 -0.43 -7.17
CA GLY A 15 10.17 0.35 -6.59
C GLY A 15 8.76 -0.02 -7.07
N GLN A 16 8.59 -1.21 -7.66
CA GLN A 16 7.29 -1.61 -8.22
C GLN A 16 6.21 -1.84 -7.16
N ILE A 17 6.56 -2.23 -5.93
CA ILE A 17 5.56 -2.39 -4.86
C ILE A 17 5.00 -1.03 -4.45
N GLU A 18 5.82 0.01 -4.31
CA GLU A 18 5.33 1.35 -4.00
C GLU A 18 4.52 1.93 -5.15
N ALA A 19 5.00 1.76 -6.39
CA ALA A 19 4.25 2.21 -7.57
C ALA A 19 2.88 1.54 -7.63
N MET A 20 2.82 0.22 -7.46
CA MET A 20 1.56 -0.52 -7.45
C MET A 20 0.66 -0.13 -6.26
N ALA A 21 1.23 0.15 -5.08
CA ALA A 21 0.46 0.64 -3.94
C ALA A 21 -0.17 2.00 -4.23
N ILE A 22 0.57 2.91 -4.86
CA ILE A 22 0.07 4.22 -5.29
C ILE A 22 -1.09 4.05 -6.27
N GLU A 23 -0.93 3.21 -7.30
CA GLU A 23 -1.98 2.94 -8.28
C GLU A 23 -3.21 2.25 -7.65
N LEU A 24 -3.05 1.47 -6.58
CA LEU A 24 -4.18 0.91 -5.82
C LEU A 24 -4.79 1.91 -4.83
N GLY A 25 -4.23 3.11 -4.70
CA GLY A 25 -4.63 4.10 -3.70
C GLY A 25 -4.28 3.70 -2.26
N VAL A 26 -3.33 2.78 -2.08
CA VAL A 26 -2.84 2.27 -0.81
C VAL A 26 -1.64 3.10 -0.32
N ASP A 27 -1.73 3.62 0.90
CA ASP A 27 -0.56 4.19 1.60
C ASP A 27 0.04 3.12 2.53
N LEU A 28 1.22 2.61 2.16
CA LEU A 28 1.94 1.59 2.93
C LEU A 28 2.32 2.06 4.34
N ASN A 29 2.61 3.36 4.55
CA ASN A 29 2.92 3.88 5.88
C ASN A 29 1.66 3.92 6.74
N ALA A 30 0.53 4.33 6.17
CA ALA A 30 -0.75 4.32 6.87
C ALA A 30 -1.18 2.89 7.23
N ALA A 31 -0.92 1.92 6.34
CA ALA A 31 -1.18 0.50 6.60
C ALA A 31 -0.33 -0.05 7.76
N ILE A 32 0.94 0.38 7.89
CA ILE A 32 1.76 0.06 9.07
C ILE A 32 1.18 0.73 10.32
N ALA A 33 0.86 2.02 10.26
CA ALA A 33 0.34 2.76 11.41
C ALA A 33 -0.97 2.16 11.93
N ALA A 34 -1.83 1.66 11.03
CA ALA A 34 -3.07 0.95 11.36
C ALA A 34 -2.85 -0.52 11.78
N SER A 35 -1.61 -1.01 11.83
CA SER A 35 -1.27 -2.42 12.08
C SER A 35 -1.88 -3.42 11.09
N ALA A 36 -2.33 -2.93 9.92
CA ALA A 36 -2.84 -3.76 8.82
C ALA A 36 -1.71 -4.52 8.11
N LEU A 37 -0.49 -3.96 8.15
CA LEU A 37 0.74 -4.60 7.72
C LEU A 37 1.84 -4.38 8.75
N THR A 38 2.79 -5.31 8.78
CA THR A 38 4.05 -5.10 9.48
C THR A 38 5.11 -4.63 8.50
N GLU A 39 6.10 -3.90 9.00
CA GLU A 39 7.26 -3.49 8.21
C GLU A 39 7.98 -4.72 7.60
N ALA A 40 8.11 -5.80 8.38
CA ALA A 40 8.67 -7.07 7.91
C ALA A 40 7.86 -7.71 6.77
N ALA A 41 6.55 -7.49 6.70
CA ALA A 41 5.74 -7.99 5.59
C ALA A 41 6.03 -7.23 4.29
N ILE A 42 6.23 -5.90 4.37
CA ILE A 42 6.61 -5.09 3.22
C ILE A 42 8.02 -5.45 2.74
N GLU A 43 8.97 -5.63 3.64
CA GLU A 43 10.32 -6.10 3.27
C GLU A 43 10.31 -7.46 2.56
N ARG A 44 9.43 -8.39 2.98
CA ARG A 44 9.22 -9.66 2.28
C ARG A 44 8.67 -9.47 0.87
N MET A 45 7.64 -8.62 0.71
CA MET A 45 7.07 -8.32 -0.62
C MET A 45 8.12 -7.71 -1.55
N ILE A 46 8.94 -6.80 -1.03
CA ILE A 46 10.05 -6.19 -1.78
C ILE A 46 11.08 -7.24 -2.18
N SER A 47 11.40 -8.17 -1.28
CA SER A 47 12.35 -9.26 -1.54
C SER A 47 11.83 -10.23 -2.61
N HIS A 48 10.55 -10.60 -2.56
CA HIS A 48 9.90 -11.42 -3.59
C HIS A 48 9.86 -10.68 -4.94
N CYS A 49 9.51 -9.39 -4.91
CA CYS A 49 9.51 -8.56 -6.11
C CYS A 49 10.91 -8.53 -6.73
N ALA A 50 11.97 -8.31 -5.95
CA ALA A 50 13.34 -8.24 -6.45
C ALA A 50 13.79 -9.47 -7.25
N VAL A 51 13.32 -10.67 -6.87
CA VAL A 51 13.65 -11.93 -7.55
C VAL A 51 12.62 -12.36 -8.62
N CYS A 52 11.54 -11.60 -8.80
CA CYS A 52 10.55 -11.86 -9.84
C CYS A 52 11.17 -11.71 -11.23
N THR A 53 10.83 -12.58 -12.19
CA THR A 53 11.33 -12.47 -13.56
C THR A 53 10.50 -11.53 -14.44
N GLU A 54 9.29 -11.19 -14.00
CA GLU A 54 8.31 -10.39 -14.75
C GLU A 54 8.43 -8.88 -14.52
N HIS A 55 9.61 -8.38 -14.14
CA HIS A 55 9.84 -6.96 -13.83
C HIS A 55 9.43 -6.03 -14.96
N GLN A 56 9.86 -6.33 -16.19
CA GLN A 56 9.58 -5.51 -17.37
C GLN A 56 8.08 -5.50 -17.68
N THR A 57 7.42 -6.66 -17.57
CA THR A 57 5.98 -6.82 -17.72
C THR A 57 5.23 -5.99 -16.68
N CYS A 58 5.66 -6.03 -15.41
CA CYS A 58 5.08 -5.25 -14.31
C CYS A 58 5.23 -3.75 -14.52
N SER A 59 6.44 -3.29 -14.84
CA SER A 59 6.69 -1.88 -15.13
C SER A 59 5.93 -1.40 -16.36
N GLY A 60 5.80 -2.23 -17.40
CA GLY A 60 4.97 -1.93 -18.57
C GLY A 60 3.50 -1.80 -18.21
N PHE A 61 2.96 -2.74 -17.42
CA PHE A 61 1.59 -2.70 -16.92
C PHE A 61 1.32 -1.43 -16.09
N LEU A 62 2.20 -1.10 -15.14
CA LEU A 62 2.05 0.09 -14.29
C LEU A 62 2.13 1.40 -15.10
N LYS A 63 2.98 1.46 -16.13
CA LYS A 63 3.08 2.63 -17.01
C LYS A 63 1.90 2.77 -17.97
N ALA A 64 1.29 1.66 -18.38
CA ALA A 64 0.15 1.66 -19.29
C ALA A 64 -1.15 2.08 -18.59
N GLN A 65 -1.19 1.98 -17.26
CA GLN A 65 -2.30 2.42 -16.45
C GLN A 65 -2.22 3.95 -16.27
N HIS A 66 -3.31 4.64 -16.56
CA HIS A 66 -3.44 6.09 -16.37
C HIS A 66 -4.45 6.39 -15.27
N GLY A 67 -4.21 5.86 -14.07
CA GLY A 67 -5.08 6.07 -12.92
C GLY A 67 -5.21 4.84 -12.03
N LEU A 68 -6.13 4.93 -11.06
CA LEU A 68 -6.35 3.90 -10.05
C LEU A 68 -6.66 2.55 -10.69
N ILE A 69 -5.87 1.54 -10.33
CA ILE A 69 -6.09 0.16 -10.76
C ILE A 69 -6.99 -0.54 -9.76
N GLU A 70 -7.91 -1.39 -10.24
CA GLU A 70 -8.83 -2.14 -9.37
C GLU A 70 -8.16 -3.37 -8.74
N ALA A 71 -7.09 -3.88 -9.38
CA ALA A 71 -6.40 -5.07 -8.90
C ALA A 71 -4.93 -5.13 -9.37
N PRO A 72 -4.06 -5.78 -8.59
CA PRO A 72 -2.71 -6.16 -9.02
C PRO A 72 -2.77 -7.12 -10.22
N PRO A 73 -1.72 -7.13 -11.07
CA PRO A 73 -1.67 -8.02 -12.21
C PRO A 73 -1.68 -9.50 -11.78
N PRO A 74 -2.25 -10.40 -12.58
CA PRO A 74 -2.48 -11.80 -12.19
C PRO A 74 -1.18 -12.58 -11.93
N TYR A 75 -0.07 -12.16 -12.53
CA TYR A 75 1.26 -12.76 -12.36
C TYR A 75 2.01 -12.23 -11.13
N CYS A 76 1.49 -11.25 -10.39
CA CYS A 76 2.16 -10.70 -9.21
C CYS A 76 2.19 -11.74 -8.09
N VAL A 77 3.39 -12.12 -7.64
CA VAL A 77 3.60 -13.05 -6.52
C VAL A 77 2.97 -12.56 -5.22
N ASP A 78 3.00 -11.24 -4.98
CA ASP A 78 2.39 -10.60 -3.81
C ASP A 78 0.95 -10.11 -4.06
N ARG A 79 0.28 -10.62 -5.12
CA ARG A 79 -1.07 -10.21 -5.51
C ARG A 79 -2.08 -10.28 -4.37
N LYS A 80 -2.05 -11.36 -3.57
CA LYS A 80 -2.98 -11.54 -2.45
C LYS A 80 -2.79 -10.46 -1.38
N SER A 81 -1.54 -10.15 -1.03
CA SER A 81 -1.22 -9.11 -0.05
C SER A 81 -1.67 -7.73 -0.54
N MET A 82 -1.42 -7.42 -1.81
CA MET A 82 -1.81 -6.14 -2.41
C MET A 82 -3.33 -6.00 -2.53
N LEU A 83 -4.05 -7.06 -2.87
CA LEU A 83 -5.53 -7.08 -2.85
C LEU A 83 -6.08 -6.86 -1.45
N PHE A 84 -5.55 -7.55 -0.45
CA PHE A 84 -5.97 -7.38 0.93
C PHE A 84 -5.83 -5.92 1.42
N LEU A 85 -4.79 -5.21 0.98
CA LEU A 85 -4.62 -3.79 1.28
C LEU A 85 -5.60 -2.91 0.53
N HIS A 86 -5.79 -3.17 -0.76
CA HIS A 86 -6.77 -2.47 -1.57
C HIS A 86 -8.17 -2.58 -0.96
N ASP A 87 -8.56 -3.78 -0.53
CA ASP A 87 -9.87 -4.04 0.06
C ASP A 87 -10.05 -3.30 1.38
N GLN A 88 -9.01 -3.23 2.22
CA GLN A 88 -9.06 -2.45 3.46
C GLN A 88 -9.20 -0.95 3.20
N VAL A 89 -8.47 -0.41 2.23
CA VAL A 89 -8.59 1.00 1.84
C VAL A 89 -9.97 1.28 1.26
N THR A 90 -10.49 0.39 0.44
CA THR A 90 -11.82 0.52 -0.16
C THR A 90 -12.91 0.46 0.91
N ALA A 91 -12.81 -0.48 1.86
CA ALA A 91 -13.71 -0.58 2.99
C ALA A 91 -13.65 0.68 3.89
N ALA A 92 -12.46 1.18 4.18
CA ALA A 92 -12.28 2.40 4.97
C ALA A 92 -12.86 3.64 4.26
N ARG A 93 -12.72 3.74 2.93
CA ARG A 93 -13.35 4.80 2.12
C ARG A 93 -14.87 4.69 2.12
N ALA A 94 -15.40 3.47 1.98
CA ALA A 94 -16.84 3.21 2.00
C ALA A 94 -17.48 3.49 3.37
N ALA A 95 -16.73 3.29 4.46
CA ALA A 95 -17.18 3.60 5.82
C ALA A 95 -17.26 5.12 6.11
N GLY A 96 -16.74 5.97 5.21
CA GLY A 96 -16.63 7.41 5.41
C GLY A 96 -15.60 7.80 6.47
N PRO A 97 -15.27 9.10 6.62
CA PRO A 97 -14.42 9.53 7.73
C PRO A 97 -15.09 9.18 9.07
N PRO A 98 -14.33 8.75 10.09
CA PRO A 98 -14.91 8.53 11.41
C PRO A 98 -15.63 9.81 11.83
N ALA A 99 -16.91 9.67 12.17
CA ALA A 99 -17.69 10.79 12.69
C ALA A 99 -16.89 11.44 13.82
N ALA A 100 -16.62 12.75 13.69
CA ALA A 100 -15.91 13.51 14.71
C ALA A 100 -16.52 13.18 16.08
N PRO A 101 -15.71 12.91 17.12
CA PRO A 101 -16.23 12.61 18.45
C PRO A 101 -17.13 13.76 18.91
N LYS A 102 -18.42 13.48 19.10
CA LYS A 102 -19.44 14.47 19.48
C LYS A 102 -19.38 14.88 20.95
N ASP A 103 -18.48 14.26 21.72
CA ASP A 103 -18.41 14.40 23.18
C ASP A 103 -17.02 14.86 23.62
N ALA A 104 -16.62 16.06 23.21
CA ALA A 104 -15.60 16.80 23.94
C ALA A 104 -16.32 17.56 25.07
N PRO A 105 -16.14 17.20 26.36
CA PRO A 105 -16.72 17.97 27.45
C PRO A 105 -16.15 19.39 27.40
N LYS A 106 -17.07 20.36 27.26
CA LYS A 106 -16.78 21.79 27.30
C LYS A 106 -16.13 22.11 28.65
N ALA A 107 -14.81 22.25 28.67
CA ALA A 107 -14.09 22.72 29.83
C ALA A 107 -14.59 24.13 30.16
N ALA A 108 -15.43 24.22 31.18
CA ALA A 108 -15.76 25.45 31.85
C ALA A 108 -14.54 25.87 32.68
N VAL A 109 -13.96 27.01 32.36
CA VAL A 109 -13.08 27.76 33.25
C VAL A 109 -13.71 29.15 33.37
N GLY A 110 -14.13 29.46 34.60
CA GLY A 110 -14.60 30.77 35.01
C GLY A 110 -13.49 31.68 35.48
#